data_AF-A0A537WGJ9-F1
#
_entry.id   AF-A0A537WGJ9-F1
#
_cell.length_a   1.000
_cell.length_b   1.000
_cell.length_c   1.000
_cell.angle_alpha   90.00
_cell.angle_beta   90.00
_cell.angle_gamma   90.00
#
_symmetry.space_group_name_H-M   'P 1'
#
loop_
_entity.id
_entity.type
_entity.pdbx_description
1 polymer ?
#
loop_
_entity_poly.entity_id
_entity_poly.type
_entity_poly.pdbx_seq_one_letter_code
_entity_poly.pdbx_strand_id
1 'polypeptide(L)'
;RIRKHTVMVNNDPIAEPYLTKEALDSMGDYGPVTVPRGELFVLGDNRGNSSDSRVIGFVPEGNVVGRAFVIIWPPGDAGGLTPG
;
A
#
# COMPACT_ATOMS: atom_id res chain seq x y z
N ARG A 1 -6.56 9.02 2.57
CA ARG A 1 -7.24 9.39 1.30
C ARG A 1 -6.23 9.40 0.17
N ILE A 2 -6.67 9.39 -1.09
CA ILE A 2 -5.82 9.52 -2.27
C ILE A 2 -6.34 10.67 -3.11
N ARG A 3 -5.48 11.61 -3.49
CA ARG A 3 -5.82 12.71 -4.39
C ARG A 3 -4.66 13.02 -5.34
N LYS A 4 -4.95 13.18 -6.64
CA LYS A 4 -3.94 13.53 -7.66
C LYS A 4 -2.69 12.64 -7.55
N HIS A 5 -2.92 11.33 -7.54
CA HIS A 5 -1.90 10.29 -7.44
C HIS A 5 -1.05 10.35 -6.15
N THR A 6 -1.50 11.05 -5.11
CA THR A 6 -0.79 11.18 -3.83
C THR A 6 -1.62 10.60 -2.70
N VAL A 7 -1.02 9.70 -1.91
CA VAL A 7 -1.62 9.21 -0.66
C VAL A 7 -1.44 10.25 0.43
N MET A 8 -2.52 10.57 1.12
CA MET A 8 -2.54 11.50 2.26
C MET A 8 -2.98 10.75 3.52
N VAL A 9 -2.14 10.76 4.55
CA VAL A 9 -2.41 10.21 5.90
C VAL A 9 -2.58 11.39 6.85
N ASN A 10 -3.73 11.50 7.52
CA ASN A 10 -4.04 12.62 8.42
C ASN A 10 -3.86 14.02 7.80
N ASN A 11 -4.05 14.15 6.48
CA ASN A 11 -3.79 15.33 5.65
C ASN A 11 -2.33 15.61 5.28
N ASP A 12 -1.40 14.75 5.71
CA ASP A 12 -0.01 14.85 5.31
C ASP A 12 0.26 13.94 4.11
N PRO A 13 0.90 14.43 3.05
CA PRO A 13 1.29 13.60 1.91
C PRO A 13 2.39 12.63 2.34
N ILE A 14 2.33 11.40 1.86
CA ILE A 14 3.42 10.42 2.03
C ILE A 14 4.15 10.19 0.71
N ALA A 15 5.46 10.03 0.79
CA ALA A 15 6.28 9.63 -0.36
C ALA A 15 6.28 8.11 -0.49
N GLU A 16 6.04 7.61 -1.69
CA GLU A 16 5.99 6.18 -2.00
C GLU A 16 7.06 5.84 -3.07
N PRO A 17 8.36 5.91 -2.73
CA PRO A 17 9.46 5.77 -3.69
C PRO A 17 9.54 4.38 -4.34
N TYR A 18 8.82 3.40 -3.79
CA TYR A 18 8.70 2.04 -4.32
C TYR A 18 7.70 1.92 -5.48
N LEU A 19 6.89 2.95 -5.77
CA LEU A 19 5.92 2.90 -6.85
C LEU A 19 6.55 3.26 -8.20
N THR A 20 6.19 2.49 -9.21
CA THR A 20 6.50 2.85 -10.59
C THR A 20 5.55 3.93 -11.11
N LYS A 21 5.90 4.57 -12.23
CA LYS A 21 5.03 5.57 -12.88
C LYS A 21 3.69 4.94 -13.28
N GLU A 22 3.71 3.71 -13.77
CA GLU A 22 2.51 2.96 -14.15
C GLU A 22 1.58 2.74 -12.95
N ALA A 23 2.15 2.42 -11.78
CA ALA A 23 1.38 2.29 -10.55
C ALA A 23 0.72 3.62 -10.15
N LEU A 24 1.46 4.74 -10.22
CA LEU A 24 0.93 6.07 -9.93
C LEU A 24 -0.20 6.46 -10.91
N ASP A 25 0.01 6.24 -12.20
CA ASP A 25 -0.96 6.60 -13.25
C ASP A 25 -2.23 5.74 -13.21
N SER A 26 -2.14 4.52 -12.68
CA SER A 26 -3.31 3.65 -12.46
C SER A 26 -4.18 4.09 -11.27
N MET A 27 -3.75 5.10 -10.50
CA MET A 27 -4.35 5.45 -9.23
C MET A 27 -5.38 6.57 -9.35
N GLY A 28 -6.65 6.23 -9.15
CA GLY A 28 -7.72 7.20 -9.00
C GLY A 28 -7.79 7.83 -7.59
N ASP A 29 -8.61 8.87 -7.47
CA ASP A 29 -8.91 9.48 -6.18
C ASP A 29 -9.74 8.53 -5.30
N TYR A 30 -9.45 8.48 -3.99
CA TYR A 30 -10.10 7.57 -3.04
C TYR A 30 -10.29 8.20 -1.65
N GLY A 31 -11.39 7.87 -0.99
CA GLY A 31 -11.73 8.37 0.35
C GLY A 31 -12.28 9.81 0.35
N PRO A 32 -12.27 10.51 1.50
CA PRO A 32 -11.60 10.15 2.76
C PRO A 32 -12.22 8.95 3.48
N VAL A 33 -11.38 8.28 4.26
CA VAL A 33 -11.77 7.20 5.18
C VAL A 33 -11.00 7.38 6.47
N THR A 34 -11.62 6.99 7.59
CA THR A 34 -10.97 6.89 8.90
C THR A 34 -10.84 5.41 9.23
N VAL A 35 -9.62 4.96 9.49
CA VAL A 35 -9.37 3.55 9.85
C VAL A 35 -9.92 3.30 11.26
N PRO A 36 -10.80 2.32 11.47
CA PRO A 36 -11.26 1.96 12.80
C PRO A 36 -10.11 1.47 13.70
N ARG A 37 -10.35 1.46 15.01
CA ARG A 37 -9.37 0.91 15.95
C ARG A 37 -9.19 -0.59 15.72
N GLY A 38 -7.94 -1.05 15.66
CA GLY A 38 -7.60 -2.48 15.47
C GLY A 38 -7.74 -2.96 14.02
N GLU A 39 -7.91 -2.03 13.09
CA GLU A 39 -8.04 -2.28 11.66
C GLU A 39 -6.89 -1.61 10.90
N LEU A 40 -6.62 -2.10 9.70
CA LEU A 40 -5.60 -1.59 8.79
C LEU A 40 -6.23 -1.23 7.44
N PHE A 41 -5.71 -0.16 6.85
CA PHE A 41 -5.96 0.17 5.45
C PHE A 41 -4.68 -0.13 4.67
N VAL A 42 -4.73 -1.10 3.76
CA VAL A 42 -3.58 -1.55 2.99
C VAL A 42 -3.72 -1.17 1.52
N LEU A 43 -2.58 -0.93 0.87
CA LEU A 43 -2.49 -0.67 -0.56
C LEU A 43 -1.41 -1.58 -1.14
N GLY A 44 -1.71 -2.22 -2.27
CA GLY A 44 -0.70 -2.96 -3.02
C GLY A 44 0.10 -2.06 -3.95
N ASP A 45 1.37 -2.40 -4.19
CA ASP A 45 2.26 -1.61 -5.04
C ASP A 45 1.89 -1.72 -6.53
N ASN A 46 1.31 -2.86 -6.94
CA ASN A 46 0.67 -3.01 -8.23
C ASN A 46 -0.74 -2.38 -8.21
N ARG A 47 -0.77 -1.05 -8.06
CA ARG A 47 -1.97 -0.24 -7.74
C ARG A 47 -3.16 -0.53 -8.65
N GLY A 48 -2.93 -0.73 -9.95
CA GLY A 48 -4.00 -0.99 -10.93
C GLY A 48 -4.61 -2.40 -10.86
N ASN A 49 -3.87 -3.38 -10.33
CA ASN A 49 -4.28 -4.78 -10.31
C ASN A 49 -4.49 -5.35 -8.90
N SER A 50 -4.30 -4.54 -7.87
CA SER A 50 -4.41 -4.94 -6.47
C SER A 50 -5.85 -4.87 -5.96
N SER A 51 -6.38 -5.99 -5.47
CA SER A 51 -7.63 -6.03 -4.67
C SER A 51 -7.32 -5.74 -3.20
N ASP A 52 -6.86 -4.52 -2.93
CA ASP A 52 -6.53 -4.05 -1.58
C ASP A 52 -7.70 -3.32 -0.92
N SER A 53 -7.46 -2.58 0.18
CA SER A 53 -8.53 -1.98 0.99
C SER A 53 -9.47 -1.04 0.24
N ARG A 54 -9.08 -0.58 -0.96
CA ARG A 54 -9.97 0.16 -1.86
C ARG A 54 -11.17 -0.67 -2.34
N VAL A 55 -11.02 -2.00 -2.38
CA VAL A 55 -12.02 -2.97 -2.86
C VAL A 55 -12.50 -3.88 -1.73
N ILE A 56 -11.57 -4.45 -0.94
CA ILE A 56 -11.90 -5.47 0.07
C ILE A 56 -12.22 -4.90 1.46
N GLY A 57 -12.04 -3.58 1.65
CA GLY A 57 -12.25 -2.92 2.94
C GLY A 57 -11.06 -3.03 3.89
N PHE A 58 -11.32 -2.79 5.18
CA PHE A 58 -10.27 -2.82 6.20
C PHE A 58 -9.87 -4.24 6.58
N VAL A 59 -8.62 -4.39 7.00
CA VAL A 59 -8.05 -5.68 7.42
C VAL A 59 -7.82 -5.65 8.93
N PRO A 60 -8.39 -6.58 9.71
CA PRO A 60 -8.12 -6.66 11.14
C PRO A 60 -6.64 -6.83 11.40
N GLU A 61 -6.07 -6.05 12.31
CA GLU A 61 -4.65 -6.11 12.67
C GLU A 61 -4.25 -7.51 13.15
N GLY A 62 -5.17 -8.21 13.83
CA GLY A 62 -4.97 -9.59 14.29
C GLY A 62 -4.80 -10.63 13.18
N ASN A 63 -5.12 -10.29 11.93
CA ASN A 63 -4.90 -11.18 10.78
C ASN A 63 -3.48 -11.04 10.20
N VAL A 64 -2.67 -10.11 10.70
CA VAL A 64 -1.29 -9.92 10.22
C VAL A 64 -0.39 -10.99 10.84
N VAL A 65 -0.01 -11.98 10.04
CA VAL A 65 0.86 -13.09 10.47
C VAL A 65 2.33 -12.64 10.57
N GLY A 66 2.76 -11.65 9.77
CA GLY A 66 4.13 -11.14 9.78
C GLY A 66 4.36 -10.03 8.75
N ARG A 67 5.53 -9.39 8.81
CA ARG A 67 5.97 -8.40 7.81
C ARG A 67 6.69 -9.10 6.67
N ALA A 68 6.42 -8.71 5.41
CA ALA A 68 7.21 -9.20 4.29
C ALA A 68 8.64 -8.62 4.40
N PHE A 69 9.64 -9.49 4.45
CA PHE A 69 11.07 -9.11 4.57
C PHE A 69 11.93 -9.67 3.42
N VAL A 70 11.32 -10.22 2.37
CA VAL A 70 12.03 -10.82 1.22
C VAL A 70 11.40 -10.34 -0.08
N ILE A 71 12.22 -9.83 -1.00
CA ILE A 71 11.85 -9.62 -2.40
C ILE A 71 12.33 -10.84 -3.18
N ILE A 72 11.42 -11.58 -3.80
CA ILE A 72 11.72 -12.80 -4.58
C ILE A 72 11.58 -12.60 -6.10
N TRP A 73 11.13 -11.43 -6.54
CA TRP A 73 10.85 -11.15 -7.94
C TRP A 73 11.24 -9.71 -8.33
N PRO A 74 11.88 -9.50 -9.50
CA PRO A 74 12.37 -10.51 -10.45
C PRO A 74 13.54 -11.32 -9.85
N PRO A 75 13.77 -12.56 -10.32
CA PRO A 75 14.74 -13.47 -9.70
C PRO A 75 16.20 -12.97 -9.76
N GLY A 76 16.50 -11.98 -10.60
CA GLY A 76 17.80 -11.28 -10.65
C GLY A 76 18.04 -10.31 -9.49
N ASP A 77 16.98 -9.88 -8.80
CA ASP A 77 16.99 -8.90 -7.70
C ASP A 77 16.62 -9.53 -6.35
N ALA A 78 16.69 -10.87 -6.24
CA ALA A 78 16.35 -11.59 -5.03
C ALA A 78 17.26 -11.17 -3.86
N GLY A 79 16.68 -10.51 -2.85
CA GLY A 79 17.40 -9.94 -1.72
C GLY A 79 16.51 -9.74 -0.50
N GLY A 80 17.11 -9.81 0.69
CA GLY A 80 16.42 -9.55 1.96
C GLY A 80 16.19 -8.04 2.17
N LEU A 81 15.00 -7.67 2.63
CA LEU A 81 14.72 -6.34 3.17
C LEU A 81 15.38 -6.26 4.54
N THR A 82 16.48 -5.52 4.65
CA THR A 82 17.13 -5.30 5.95
C THR A 82 16.17 -4.58 6.90
N PRO A 83 15.87 -5.14 8.08
CA PRO A 83 15.13 -4.42 9.10
C PRO A 83 16.00 -3.25 9.61
N GLY A 84 15.49 -2.03 9.51
CA GLY A 84 16.00 -0.87 10.24
C GLY A 84 15.35 -0.76 11.61
#